data_AF-A0A6P4EX83-F1
#
_entry.id   AF-A0A6P4EX83-F1
#
_cell.length_a   1.000
_cell.length_b   1.000
_cell.length_c   1.000
_cell.angle_alpha   90.00
_cell.angle_beta   90.00
_cell.angle_gamma   90.00
#
_symmetry.space_group_name_H-M   'P 1'
#
loop_
_entity.id
_entity.type
_entity.pdbx_description
1 polymer ?
#
loop_
_entity_poly.entity_id
_entity_poly.type
_entity_poly.pdbx_seq_one_letter_code
_entity_poly.pdbx_strand_id
1 'polypeptide(L)'
;MIWAKHCCFCISLQTGCILIALLVILLSGMNIDYVLHLLNRTHIRENQYKFPAQVLYTSLQLIPDCLSVVASFLLLFAVISQYLWLFWTSLFFQAVMAMFLVIFSIVSSSSGSNLIINESIWHNVTYWMYVVLWLALTTYSMYLTYSYYRQLKEKETENALE
;
A
#
# COMPACT_ATOMS: atom_id res chain seq x y z
N MET A 1 -30.63 15.57 -16.55
CA MET A 1 -29.49 16.29 -15.91
C MET A 1 -28.84 15.50 -14.77
N ILE A 2 -29.59 14.69 -14.01
CA ILE A 2 -29.08 13.83 -12.91
C ILE A 2 -28.13 12.74 -13.43
N TRP A 3 -28.46 12.11 -14.57
CA TRP A 3 -27.67 11.04 -15.19
C TRP A 3 -26.25 11.47 -15.62
N ALA A 4 -26.10 12.70 -16.14
CA ALA A 4 -24.81 13.25 -16.53
C ALA A 4 -23.89 13.50 -15.32
N LYS A 5 -24.45 13.92 -14.16
CA LYS A 5 -23.70 14.04 -12.91
C LYS A 5 -23.24 12.69 -12.38
N HIS A 6 -24.08 11.66 -12.44
CA HIS A 6 -23.70 10.28 -12.08
C HIS A 6 -22.61 9.70 -12.99
N CYS A 7 -22.67 9.97 -14.29
CA CYS A 7 -21.69 9.48 -15.25
C CYS A 7 -20.32 10.16 -15.07
N CYS A 8 -20.29 11.50 -14.96
CA CYS A 8 -19.05 12.24 -14.68
C CYS A 8 -18.42 11.88 -13.33
N PHE A 9 -19.24 11.65 -12.29
CA PHE A 9 -18.74 11.25 -10.98
C PHE A 9 -18.13 9.84 -10.99
N CYS A 10 -18.77 8.89 -11.69
CA CYS A 10 -18.25 7.53 -11.88
C CYS A 10 -16.90 7.53 -12.63
N ILE A 11 -16.76 8.35 -13.68
CA ILE A 11 -15.51 8.50 -14.43
C ILE A 11 -14.43 9.12 -13.54
N SER A 12 -14.76 10.18 -12.81
CA SER A 12 -13.82 10.83 -11.88
C SER A 12 -13.31 9.86 -10.81
N LEU A 13 -14.19 9.02 -10.28
CA LEU A 13 -13.84 8.04 -9.24
C LEU A 13 -13.01 6.88 -9.81
N GLN A 14 -13.34 6.41 -11.01
CA GLN A 14 -12.55 5.42 -11.75
C GLN A 14 -11.12 5.93 -12.01
N THR A 15 -10.99 7.17 -12.49
CA THR A 15 -9.67 7.82 -12.68
C THR A 15 -8.94 7.94 -11.35
N GLY A 16 -9.64 8.27 -10.27
CA GLY A 16 -9.07 8.29 -8.91
C GLY A 16 -8.50 6.95 -8.47
N CYS A 17 -9.24 5.85 -8.66
CA CYS A 17 -8.77 4.49 -8.36
C CYS A 17 -7.55 4.08 -9.19
N ILE A 18 -7.48 4.46 -10.46
CA ILE A 18 -6.33 4.18 -11.32
C ILE A 18 -5.11 4.99 -10.88
N LEU A 19 -5.28 6.30 -10.65
CA LEU A 19 -4.19 7.19 -10.23
C LEU A 19 -3.62 6.78 -8.88
N ILE A 20 -4.46 6.46 -7.90
CA ILE A 20 -3.99 6.04 -6.57
C ILE A 20 -3.25 4.70 -6.65
N ALA A 21 -3.72 3.74 -7.45
CA ALA A 21 -3.04 2.46 -7.64
C ALA A 21 -1.65 2.64 -8.27
N LEU A 22 -1.54 3.48 -9.31
CA LEU A 22 -0.25 3.79 -9.94
C LEU A 22 0.70 4.51 -8.98
N LEU A 23 0.19 5.48 -8.21
CA LEU A 23 0.96 6.20 -7.21
C LEU A 23 1.51 5.24 -6.14
N VAL A 24 0.68 4.33 -5.63
CA VAL A 24 1.09 3.33 -4.63
C VAL A 24 2.17 2.41 -5.21
N ILE A 25 2.03 1.93 -6.44
CA ILE A 25 3.05 1.10 -7.11
C ILE A 25 4.39 1.83 -7.19
N LEU A 26 4.37 3.10 -7.63
CA LEU A 26 5.58 3.91 -7.76
C LEU A 26 6.25 4.14 -6.40
N LEU A 27 5.49 4.56 -5.40
CA LEU A 27 6.02 4.82 -4.06
C LEU A 27 6.56 3.54 -3.41
N SER A 28 5.87 2.39 -3.55
CA SER A 28 6.35 1.11 -3.05
C SER A 28 7.64 0.69 -3.74
N GLY A 29 7.75 0.88 -5.06
CA GLY A 29 8.99 0.62 -5.79
C GLY A 29 10.16 1.46 -5.28
N MET A 30 9.94 2.75 -5.03
CA MET A 30 10.96 3.64 -4.46
C MET A 30 11.39 3.22 -3.05
N ASN A 31 10.45 2.81 -2.20
CA ASN A 31 10.77 2.38 -0.85
C ASN A 31 11.53 1.04 -0.82
N ILE A 32 11.16 0.10 -1.69
CA ILE A 32 11.88 -1.17 -1.85
C ILE A 32 13.33 -0.91 -2.27
N ASP A 33 13.55 -0.05 -3.28
CA ASP A 33 14.89 0.30 -3.74
C ASP A 33 15.72 0.97 -2.64
N TYR A 34 15.11 1.88 -1.88
CA TYR A 34 15.75 2.52 -0.73
C TYR A 34 16.16 1.52 0.36
N VAL A 35 15.27 0.60 0.74
CA VAL A 35 15.57 -0.45 1.74
C VAL A 35 16.68 -1.38 1.25
N LEU A 36 16.66 -1.79 -0.02
CA LEU A 36 17.70 -2.63 -0.61
C LEU A 36 19.05 -1.90 -0.69
N HIS A 37 19.06 -0.60 -1.02
CA HIS A 37 20.26 0.22 -0.96
C HIS A 37 20.81 0.27 0.47
N LEU A 38 19.95 0.48 1.48
CA LEU A 38 20.39 0.50 2.88
C LEU A 38 20.97 -0.85 3.32
N LEU A 39 20.34 -1.95 2.89
CA LEU A 39 20.83 -3.31 3.14
C LEU A 39 22.20 -3.54 2.51
N ASN A 40 22.41 -3.13 1.25
CA ASN A 40 23.70 -3.31 0.58
C ASN A 40 24.81 -2.51 1.28
N ARG A 41 24.51 -1.27 1.70
CA ARG A 41 25.46 -0.43 2.44
C ARG A 41 25.82 -1.00 3.82
N THR A 42 24.83 -1.52 4.54
CA THR A 42 25.03 -2.15 5.86
C THR A 42 25.74 -3.49 5.74
N HIS A 43 25.44 -4.30 4.71
CA HIS A 43 26.13 -5.57 4.42
C HIS A 43 27.63 -5.36 4.12
N ILE A 44 28.00 -4.30 3.38
CA ILE A 44 29.40 -3.92 3.17
C ILE A 44 30.11 -3.59 4.49
N ARG A 45 29.38 -3.01 5.46
CA ARG A 45 29.89 -2.61 6.78
C ARG A 45 29.95 -3.78 7.78
N GLU A 46 29.01 -4.74 7.68
CA GLU A 46 28.86 -5.87 8.60
C GLU A 46 29.56 -7.16 8.14
N ASN A 47 30.07 -7.26 6.91
CA ASN A 47 30.93 -8.37 6.49
C ASN A 47 32.24 -8.50 7.32
N GLN A 48 32.51 -7.58 8.27
CA GLN A 48 33.54 -7.73 9.29
C GLN A 48 33.08 -8.42 10.58
N TYR A 49 31.77 -8.47 10.89
CA TYR A 49 31.22 -9.07 12.10
C TYR A 49 29.83 -9.67 11.82
N LYS A 50 29.80 -11.01 11.66
CA LYS A 50 28.65 -11.96 11.70
C LYS A 50 27.24 -11.36 11.52
N PHE A 51 26.36 -11.87 10.64
CA PHE A 51 24.98 -12.30 11.01
C PHE A 51 24.07 -12.76 9.84
N PRO A 52 23.26 -13.84 10.04
CA PRO A 52 22.08 -14.17 9.22
C PRO A 52 20.74 -13.54 9.66
N ALA A 53 20.66 -12.84 10.81
CA ALA A 53 19.40 -12.31 11.35
C ALA A 53 18.91 -11.01 10.68
N GLN A 54 19.83 -10.17 10.19
CA GLN A 54 19.50 -8.89 9.56
C GLN A 54 18.71 -9.05 8.25
N VAL A 55 19.00 -10.13 7.50
CA VAL A 55 18.33 -10.47 6.24
C VAL A 55 16.85 -10.80 6.49
N LEU A 56 16.53 -11.48 7.60
CA LEU A 56 15.15 -11.83 7.97
C LEU A 56 14.33 -10.57 8.28
N TYR A 57 14.85 -9.66 9.12
CA TYR A 57 14.14 -8.42 9.47
C TYR A 57 13.97 -7.49 8.27
N THR A 58 14.97 -7.43 7.38
CA THR A 58 14.87 -6.64 6.15
C THR A 58 13.84 -7.25 5.19
N SER A 59 13.78 -8.58 5.10
CA SER A 59 12.75 -9.27 4.31
C SER A 59 11.35 -8.99 4.83
N LEU A 60 11.17 -9.01 6.17
CA LEU A 60 9.90 -8.67 6.81
C LEU A 60 9.50 -7.21 6.57
N GLN A 61 10.47 -6.30 6.52
CA GLN A 61 10.24 -4.87 6.26
C GLN A 61 9.72 -4.57 4.85
N LEU A 62 10.06 -5.42 3.86
CA LEU A 62 9.60 -5.28 2.47
C LEU A 62 8.19 -5.85 2.22
N ILE A 63 7.68 -6.72 3.11
CA ILE A 63 6.36 -7.34 2.97
C ILE A 63 5.23 -6.31 2.77
N PRO A 64 5.12 -5.22 3.56
CA PRO A 64 4.03 -4.26 3.37
C PRO A 64 4.05 -3.58 2.00
N ASP A 65 5.22 -3.31 1.41
CA ASP A 65 5.33 -2.76 0.06
C ASP A 65 4.92 -3.79 -1.00
N CYS A 66 5.37 -5.04 -0.87
CA CYS A 66 4.95 -6.12 -1.76
C CYS A 66 3.42 -6.33 -1.73
N LEU A 67 2.81 -6.32 -0.54
CA LEU A 67 1.36 -6.42 -0.39
C LEU A 67 0.63 -5.21 -0.98
N SER A 68 1.20 -4.01 -0.86
CA SER A 68 0.66 -2.77 -1.46
C SER A 68 0.64 -2.85 -2.98
N VAL A 69 1.70 -3.39 -3.59
CA VAL A 69 1.79 -3.63 -5.03
C VAL A 69 0.74 -4.64 -5.49
N VAL A 70 0.62 -5.78 -4.79
CA VAL A 70 -0.42 -6.80 -5.10
C VAL A 70 -1.83 -6.21 -5.00
N ALA A 71 -2.12 -5.47 -3.92
CA ALA A 71 -3.42 -4.83 -3.73
C ALA A 71 -3.75 -3.82 -4.85
N SER A 72 -2.73 -3.08 -5.32
CA SER A 72 -2.86 -2.11 -6.40
C SER A 72 -3.13 -2.78 -7.75
N PHE A 73 -2.46 -3.89 -8.06
CA PHE A 73 -2.77 -4.68 -9.25
C PHE A 73 -4.18 -5.26 -9.21
N LEU A 74 -4.60 -5.83 -8.06
CA LEU A 74 -5.96 -6.30 -7.88
C LEU A 74 -6.99 -5.19 -8.10
N LEU A 75 -6.72 -3.97 -7.61
CA LEU A 75 -7.58 -2.81 -7.83
C LEU A 75 -7.67 -2.44 -9.32
N LEU A 76 -6.55 -2.41 -10.03
CA LEU A 76 -6.54 -2.15 -11.48
C LEU A 76 -7.33 -3.21 -12.25
N PHE A 77 -7.15 -4.49 -11.93
CA PHE A 77 -7.94 -5.57 -12.52
C PHE A 77 -9.43 -5.45 -12.17
N ALA A 78 -9.77 -5.07 -10.94
CA ALA A 78 -11.15 -4.84 -10.52
C ALA A 78 -11.80 -3.71 -11.34
N VAL A 79 -11.07 -2.61 -11.57
CA VAL A 79 -11.54 -1.47 -12.36
C VAL A 79 -11.74 -1.84 -13.83
N ILE A 80 -10.84 -2.61 -14.43
CA ILE A 80 -10.92 -3.01 -15.86
C ILE A 80 -12.00 -4.07 -16.07
N SER A 81 -12.03 -5.11 -15.25
CA SER A 81 -12.97 -6.23 -15.38
C SER A 81 -14.36 -5.93 -14.83
N GLN A 82 -14.49 -4.87 -14.03
CA GLN A 82 -15.70 -4.53 -13.26
C GLN A 82 -16.19 -5.68 -12.35
N TYR A 83 -15.32 -6.65 -12.02
CA TYR A 83 -15.70 -7.79 -11.19
C TYR A 83 -15.72 -7.39 -9.71
N LEU A 84 -16.93 -7.31 -9.14
CA LEU A 84 -17.20 -6.80 -7.80
C LEU A 84 -16.39 -7.46 -6.67
N TRP A 85 -16.10 -8.76 -6.79
CA TRP A 85 -15.32 -9.50 -5.80
C TRP A 85 -13.86 -9.03 -5.70
N LEU A 86 -13.27 -8.53 -6.79
CA LEU A 86 -11.88 -8.05 -6.76
C LEU A 86 -11.71 -6.76 -5.97
N PHE A 87 -12.76 -5.94 -5.84
CA PHE A 87 -12.74 -4.78 -4.96
C PHE A 87 -12.60 -5.20 -3.49
N TRP A 88 -13.33 -6.23 -3.07
CA TRP A 88 -13.24 -6.78 -1.72
C TRP A 88 -11.88 -7.42 -1.44
N THR A 89 -11.33 -8.17 -2.39
CA THR A 89 -9.99 -8.75 -2.20
C THR A 89 -8.93 -7.66 -2.11
N SER A 90 -8.99 -6.62 -2.96
CA SER A 90 -8.09 -5.48 -2.86
C SER A 90 -8.18 -4.77 -1.50
N LEU A 91 -9.39 -4.47 -1.02
CA LEU A 91 -9.61 -3.86 0.30
C LEU A 91 -9.05 -4.71 1.45
N PHE A 92 -9.24 -6.03 1.38
CA PHE A 92 -8.68 -6.96 2.37
C PHE A 92 -7.15 -6.87 2.41
N PHE A 93 -6.48 -6.92 1.24
CA PHE A 93 -5.03 -6.81 1.17
C PHE A 93 -4.52 -5.46 1.69
N GLN A 94 -5.21 -4.35 1.36
CA GLN A 94 -4.88 -3.02 1.90
C GLN A 94 -4.97 -2.99 3.43
N ALA A 95 -5.98 -3.65 4.02
CA ALA A 95 -6.16 -3.69 5.47
C ALA A 95 -5.10 -4.54 6.16
N VAL A 96 -4.81 -5.73 5.63
CA VAL A 96 -3.74 -6.60 6.13
C VAL A 96 -2.39 -5.90 6.06
N MET A 97 -2.12 -5.21 4.94
CA MET A 97 -0.90 -4.43 4.74
C MET A 97 -0.75 -3.30 5.78
N ALA A 98 -1.81 -2.51 6.01
CA ALA A 98 -1.78 -1.43 6.99
C ALA A 98 -1.54 -1.95 8.42
N MET A 99 -2.23 -3.03 8.79
CA MET A 99 -2.05 -3.69 10.09
C MET A 99 -0.62 -4.22 10.26
N PHE A 100 -0.10 -4.89 9.22
CA PHE A 100 1.26 -5.42 9.24
C PHE A 100 2.29 -4.29 9.38
N LEU A 101 2.15 -3.21 8.62
CA LEU A 101 3.06 -2.06 8.70
C LEU A 101 3.14 -1.51 10.12
N VAL A 102 1.99 -1.29 10.78
CA VAL A 102 1.95 -0.73 12.14
C VAL A 102 2.59 -1.68 13.15
N ILE A 103 2.17 -2.95 13.14
CA ILE A 103 2.68 -3.96 14.09
C ILE A 103 4.19 -4.11 13.90
N PHE A 104 4.65 -4.28 12.66
CA PHE A 104 6.06 -4.40 12.36
C PHE A 104 6.85 -3.15 12.78
N SER A 105 6.35 -1.94 12.48
CA SER A 105 7.02 -0.69 12.84
C SER A 105 7.22 -0.57 14.35
N ILE A 106 6.18 -0.86 15.14
CA ILE A 106 6.24 -0.80 16.61
C ILE A 106 7.20 -1.86 17.15
N VAL A 107 7.02 -3.11 16.73
CA VAL A 107 7.83 -4.24 17.24
C VAL A 107 9.29 -4.03 16.89
N SER A 108 9.61 -3.79 15.61
CA SER A 108 10.99 -3.62 15.13
C SER A 108 11.69 -2.38 15.71
N SER A 109 10.94 -1.30 15.94
CA SER A 109 11.46 -0.11 16.63
C SER A 109 11.76 -0.40 18.09
N SER A 110 10.89 -1.13 18.79
CA SER A 110 11.06 -1.45 20.21
C SER A 110 12.18 -2.45 20.47
N SER A 111 12.42 -3.40 19.55
CA SER A 111 13.51 -4.37 19.62
C SER A 111 14.84 -3.81 19.16
N GLY A 112 14.87 -2.59 18.60
CA GLY A 112 16.07 -2.03 17.99
C GLY A 112 16.58 -2.89 16.83
N SER A 113 15.69 -3.54 16.07
CA SER A 113 16.05 -4.39 14.92
C SER A 113 15.60 -3.79 13.58
N ASN A 114 15.03 -2.58 13.60
CA ASN A 114 14.61 -1.86 12.40
C ASN A 114 15.82 -1.22 11.70
N LEU A 115 16.04 -1.62 10.45
CA LEU A 115 17.20 -1.19 9.66
C LEU A 115 17.24 0.32 9.43
N ILE A 116 16.07 0.94 9.16
CA ILE A 116 15.99 2.37 8.85
C ILE A 116 16.17 3.20 10.13
N ILE A 117 15.42 2.87 11.19
CA ILE A 117 15.44 3.64 12.45
C ILE A 117 16.84 3.67 13.07
N ASN A 118 17.57 2.57 12.98
CA ASN A 118 18.87 2.42 13.64
C ASN A 118 20.03 3.10 12.89
N GLU A 119 19.84 3.57 11.66
CA GLU A 119 20.91 4.20 10.88
C GLU A 119 21.24 5.60 11.44
N SER A 120 20.23 6.42 11.76
CA SER A 120 20.42 7.74 12.39
C SER A 120 19.11 8.33 12.93
N ILE A 121 19.22 9.37 13.78
CA ILE A 121 18.06 10.11 14.30
C ILE A 121 17.16 10.67 13.18
N TRP A 122 17.76 11.18 12.10
CA TRP A 122 17.00 11.68 10.95
C TRP A 122 16.23 10.56 10.25
N HIS A 123 16.80 9.36 10.15
CA HIS A 123 16.12 8.21 9.56
C HIS A 123 14.97 7.70 10.43
N ASN A 124 15.08 7.81 11.75
CA ASN A 124 13.97 7.52 12.66
C ASN A 124 12.78 8.47 12.42
N VAL A 125 13.02 9.78 12.39
CA VAL A 125 11.97 10.78 12.16
C VAL A 125 11.32 10.60 10.79
N THR A 126 12.11 10.39 9.73
CA THR A 126 11.56 10.15 8.39
C THR A 126 10.79 8.84 8.29
N TYR A 127 11.21 7.78 8.99
CA TYR A 127 10.49 6.51 9.01
C TYR A 127 9.09 6.64 9.61
N TRP A 128 8.95 7.33 10.75
CA TRP A 128 7.62 7.53 11.34
C TRP A 128 6.73 8.44 10.50
N MET A 129 7.29 9.47 9.87
CA MET A 129 6.54 10.27 8.89
C MET A 129 6.08 9.42 7.70
N TYR A 130 6.95 8.52 7.21
CA TYR A 130 6.60 7.56 6.18
C TYR A 130 5.42 6.67 6.63
N VAL A 131 5.48 6.07 7.83
CA VAL A 131 4.40 5.21 8.34
C VAL A 131 3.06 5.95 8.38
N VAL A 132 3.03 7.18 8.91
CA VAL A 132 1.80 7.99 8.99
C VAL A 132 1.28 8.34 7.60
N LEU A 133 2.16 8.80 6.70
CA LEU A 133 1.79 9.15 5.34
C LEU A 133 1.26 7.93 4.58
N TRP A 134 1.87 6.77 4.78
CA TRP A 134 1.44 5.52 4.16
C TRP A 134 0.07 5.08 4.63
N LEU A 135 -0.21 5.18 5.94
CA LEU A 135 -1.54 4.89 6.49
C LEU A 135 -2.60 5.84 5.94
N ALA A 136 -2.28 7.13 5.80
CA ALA A 136 -3.20 8.10 5.20
C ALA A 136 -3.50 7.75 3.74
N LEU A 137 -2.46 7.40 2.97
CA LEU A 137 -2.59 7.00 1.57
C LEU A 137 -3.43 5.73 1.43
N THR A 138 -3.17 4.71 2.24
CA THR A 138 -3.94 3.45 2.23
C THR A 138 -5.40 3.69 2.62
N THR A 139 -5.66 4.49 3.66
CA THR A 139 -7.03 4.82 4.07
C THR A 139 -7.78 5.56 2.97
N TYR A 140 -7.12 6.51 2.30
CA TYR A 140 -7.69 7.23 1.17
C TYR A 140 -7.97 6.31 -0.02
N SER A 141 -7.06 5.39 -0.32
CA SER A 141 -7.24 4.37 -1.36
C SER A 141 -8.42 3.45 -1.06
N MET A 142 -8.58 2.99 0.19
CA MET A 142 -9.73 2.21 0.63
C MET A 142 -11.04 2.98 0.45
N TYR A 143 -11.05 4.25 0.84
CA TYR A 143 -12.22 5.12 0.68
C TYR A 143 -12.65 5.25 -0.79
N LEU A 144 -11.70 5.50 -1.71
CA LEU A 144 -11.97 5.57 -3.14
C LEU A 144 -12.50 4.23 -3.69
N THR A 145 -11.81 3.14 -3.33
CA THR A 145 -12.15 1.77 -3.75
C THR A 145 -13.56 1.39 -3.33
N TYR A 146 -13.91 1.63 -2.07
CA TYR A 146 -15.25 1.35 -1.54
C TYR A 146 -16.32 2.24 -2.17
N SER A 147 -16.02 3.54 -2.34
CA SER A 147 -16.94 4.48 -2.99
C SER A 147 -17.26 4.07 -4.43
N TYR A 148 -16.27 3.52 -5.15
CA TYR A 148 -16.44 3.07 -6.53
C TYR A 148 -17.23 1.78 -6.61
N TYR A 149 -16.90 0.81 -5.76
CA TYR A 149 -17.65 -0.42 -5.60
C TYR A 149 -19.14 -0.15 -5.34
N ARG A 150 -19.45 0.78 -4.43
CA ARG A 150 -20.83 1.12 -4.08
C ARG A 150 -21.62 1.63 -5.29
N GLN A 151 -21.02 2.52 -6.09
CA GLN A 151 -21.67 3.05 -7.29
C GLN A 151 -21.88 1.98 -8.37
N LEU A 152 -20.91 1.09 -8.55
CA LEU A 152 -21.06 -0.02 -9.50
C LEU A 152 -22.20 -0.94 -9.07
N LYS A 153 -22.28 -1.27 -7.78
CA LYS A 153 -23.36 -2.10 -7.24
C LYS A 153 -24.74 -1.45 -7.38
N GLU A 154 -24.84 -0.16 -7.10
CA GLU A 154 -26.09 0.61 -7.27
C GLU A 154 -26.57 0.55 -8.74
N LYS A 155 -25.66 0.73 -9.71
CA LYS A 155 -25.99 0.61 -11.14
C LYS A 155 -26.39 -0.82 -11.55
N GLU A 156 -25.74 -1.85 -11.01
CA GLU A 156 -26.09 -3.24 -11.31
C GLU A 156 -27.49 -3.58 -10.79
N THR A 157 -27.87 -3.07 -9.61
CA THR A 157 -29.23 -3.23 -9.08
C THR A 157 -30.28 -2.46 -9.87
N GLU A 158 -29.99 -1.26 -10.36
CA GLU A 158 -30.90 -0.49 -11.23
C GLU A 158 -31.16 -1.24 -12.54
N ASN A 159 -30.10 -1.73 -13.20
CA ASN A 159 -30.20 -2.46 -14.46
C ASN A 159 -30.93 -3.82 -14.34
N ALA A 160 -30.98 -4.42 -13.14
CA ALA A 160 -31.68 -5.69 -12.90
C ALA A 160 -33.19 -5.51 -12.63
N LEU A 161 -33.64 -4.26 -12.40
CA LEU A 161 -35.02 -3.89 -12.11
C LEU A 161 -35.79 -3.37 -13.34
N GLU A 162 -35.10 -3.05 -14.44
CA GLU A 162 -35.66 -2.73 -15.76
C GLU A 162 -35.85 -3.97 -16.63
#